data_AF-A0A923ZWG7-F1
#
_entry.id   AF-A0A923ZWG7-F1
#
_cell.length_a   1.000
_cell.length_b   1.000
_cell.length_c   1.000
_cell.angle_alpha   90.00
_cell.angle_beta   90.00
_cell.angle_gamma   90.00
#
_symmetry.space_group_name_H-M   'P 1'
#
loop_
_entity.id
_entity.type
_entity.pdbx_description
1 polymer ?
#
loop_
_entity_poly.entity_id
_entity_poly.type
_entity_poly.pdbx_seq_one_letter_code
_entity_poly.pdbx_strand_id
1 'polypeptide(L)' 'MSLPKLRTLEINGTIVKPGKAQWLNVNTYSLTVGAEVALPAYVINAKADGPVVLFTAGMHGDEINGIETLRQLLQ' A
#
# COMPACT_ATOMS: atom_id res chain seq x y z
N MET A 1 20.04 22.14 13.57
CA MET A 1 19.39 21.47 12.43
C MET A 1 18.69 20.23 13.00
N SER A 2 17.38 20.31 13.29
CA SER A 2 16.67 19.18 13.90
C SER A 2 16.51 18.07 12.87
N LEU A 3 16.86 16.84 13.22
CA LEU A 3 16.60 15.67 12.40
C LEU A 3 15.11 15.64 12.02
N PRO A 4 14.75 15.34 10.74
CA PRO A 4 13.36 15.20 10.36
C PRO A 4 12.71 14.11 11.21
N LYS A 5 11.52 14.43 11.74
CA LYS A 5 10.81 13.59 12.71
C LYS A 5 10.32 12.34 11.96
N LEU A 6 10.88 11.18 12.29
CA LEU A 6 10.52 9.92 11.64
C LEU A 6 9.02 9.66 11.81
N ARG A 7 8.27 9.68 10.70
CA ARG A 7 6.82 9.52 10.70
C ARG A 7 6.45 8.04 10.63
N THR A 8 5.79 7.56 11.68
CA THR A 8 5.11 6.26 11.64
C THR A 8 3.89 6.36 10.74
N LEU A 9 3.69 5.40 9.85
CA LEU A 9 2.49 5.29 9.03
C LEU A 9 1.50 4.35 9.72
N GLU A 10 0.24 4.74 9.74
CA GLU A 10 -0.86 3.91 10.23
C GLU A 10 -1.91 3.81 9.13
N ILE A 11 -2.24 2.59 8.72
CA ILE A 11 -3.19 2.30 7.65
C ILE A 11 -4.08 1.16 8.13
N ASN A 12 -5.39 1.39 8.17
CA ASN A 12 -6.39 0.42 8.64
C ASN A 12 -6.01 -0.23 10.01
N GLY A 13 -5.62 0.60 10.99
CA GLY A 13 -5.17 0.17 12.32
C GLY A 13 -3.82 -0.56 12.34
N THR A 14 -3.17 -0.75 11.18
CA THR A 14 -1.85 -1.39 11.07
C THR A 14 -0.76 -0.34 11.07
N ILE A 15 0.19 -0.48 11.99
CA ILE A 15 1.33 0.42 12.14
C ILE A 15 2.51 -0.07 11.30
N VAL A 16 2.99 0.76 10.37
CA VAL A 16 4.21 0.56 9.59
C VAL A 16 5.28 1.53 10.09
N LYS A 17 6.26 1.00 10.84
CA LYS A 17 7.37 1.78 11.40
C LYS A 17 8.34 2.25 10.31
N PRO A 18 9.05 3.37 10.53
CA PRO A 18 10.11 3.82 9.62
C PRO A 18 11.13 2.72 9.30
N GLY A 19 11.50 2.59 8.03
CA GLY A 19 12.41 1.56 7.52
C GLY A 19 11.81 0.16 7.40
N LYS A 20 10.49 0.01 7.46
CA LYS A 20 9.78 -1.27 7.29
C LYS A 20 8.90 -1.25 6.06
N ALA A 21 8.76 -2.42 5.46
CA ALA A 21 7.79 -2.69 4.41
C ALA A 21 6.95 -3.91 4.81
N GLN A 22 5.64 -3.87 4.51
CA GLN A 22 4.75 -4.99 4.77
C GLN A 22 3.52 -4.95 3.86
N TRP A 23 2.93 -6.13 3.64
CA TRP A 23 1.59 -6.26 3.08
C TRP A 23 0.56 -6.02 4.17
N LEU A 24 -0.51 -5.31 3.83
CA LEU A 24 -1.70 -5.15 4.67
C LEU A 24 -2.96 -5.13 3.82
N ASN A 25 -4.11 -5.45 4.42
CA ASN A 25 -5.40 -5.32 3.78
C ASN A 25 -6.01 -3.97 4.14
N VAL A 26 -6.26 -3.13 3.13
CA VAL A 26 -6.84 -1.80 3.32
C VAL A 26 -8.34 -1.89 3.54
N ASN A 27 -8.99 -2.88 2.93
CA ASN A 27 -10.42 -3.13 3.08
C ASN A 27 -10.77 -4.59 2.79
N THR A 28 -11.93 -5.02 3.24
CA THR A 28 -12.56 -6.30 2.91
C THR A 28 -14.00 -6.07 2.46
N TYR A 29 -14.37 -6.65 1.33
CA TYR A 29 -15.69 -6.53 0.73
C TYR A 29 -16.39 -7.89 0.74
N SER A 30 -17.64 -7.91 1.15
CA SER A 30 -18.50 -9.08 0.98
C SER A 30 -19.28 -8.94 -0.33
N LEU A 31 -19.08 -9.89 -1.24
CA LEU A 31 -19.83 -9.96 -2.50
C LEU A 31 -21.19 -10.61 -2.25
N THR A 32 -22.19 -10.27 -3.06
CA THR A 32 -23.55 -10.83 -2.97
C THR A 32 -23.58 -12.36 -3.07
N VAL A 33 -22.59 -12.95 -3.73
CA VAL A 33 -22.40 -14.41 -3.84
C VAL A 33 -21.76 -15.05 -2.59
N GLY A 34 -21.58 -14.28 -1.51
CA GLY A 34 -21.03 -14.75 -0.24
C GLY A 34 -19.50 -14.83 -0.18
N ALA A 35 -18.80 -14.53 -1.28
CA ALA A 35 -17.34 -14.48 -1.31
C ALA A 35 -16.81 -13.19 -0.67
N GLU A 36 -15.74 -13.29 0.09
CA GLU A 36 -15.01 -12.12 0.61
C GLU A 36 -13.81 -11.80 -0.28
N VAL A 37 -13.65 -10.51 -0.59
CA VAL A 37 -12.52 -10.00 -1.36
C VAL A 37 -11.77 -8.99 -0.52
N ALA A 38 -10.48 -9.26 -0.28
CA ALA A 38 -9.58 -8.30 0.36
C ALA A 38 -8.92 -7.40 -0.68
N LEU A 39 -8.67 -6.15 -0.30
CA LEU A 39 -7.87 -5.21 -1.07
C LEU A 39 -6.46 -5.10 -0.45
N PRO A 40 -5.47 -5.87 -0.93
CA PRO A 40 -4.12 -5.81 -0.41
C PRO A 40 -3.41 -4.54 -0.88
N ALA A 41 -2.58 -3.98 -0.01
CA ALA A 41 -1.63 -2.93 -0.33
C ALA A 41 -0.25 -3.29 0.21
N TYR A 42 0.77 -3.04 -0.60
CA TYR A 42 2.16 -3.10 -0.15
C TYR A 42 2.62 -1.72 0.27
N VAL A 43 3.00 -1.58 1.54
CA VAL A 43 3.37 -0.28 2.11
C VAL A 43 4.82 -0.30 2.50
N ILE A 44 5.57 0.70 2.01
CA ILE A 44 6.97 0.92 2.33
C ILE A 44 7.06 2.23 3.09
N ASN A 45 7.52 2.19 4.35
CA ASN A 45 7.85 3.38 5.11
C ASN A 45 9.37 3.56 5.10
N ALA A 46 9.85 4.64 4.48
CA ALA A 46 11.28 4.93 4.38
C ALA A 46 11.91 5.22 5.77
N LYS A 47 13.23 5.11 5.85
CA LYS A 47 13.98 5.49 7.07
C LYS A 47 14.13 6.99 7.23
N ALA A 48 13.92 7.76 6.17
CA ALA A 48 14.01 9.21 6.15
C ALA A 48 12.62 9.78 5.82
N ASP A 49 12.31 10.94 6.40
CA ASP A 49 11.06 11.63 6.12
C ASP A 49 11.03 12.18 4.69
N GLY A 50 9.84 12.26 4.12
CA GLY A 50 9.65 12.64 2.72
C GLY A 50 8.17 12.62 2.30
N PRO A 51 7.88 12.95 1.04
CA PRO A 51 6.52 12.92 0.52
C PRO A 51 5.96 11.49 0.52
N VAL A 52 4.65 11.39 0.77
CA VAL A 52 3.91 10.13 0.67
C VAL A 52 3.29 10.04 -0.72
N VAL A 53 3.53 8.93 -1.42
CA VAL A 53 2.98 8.68 -2.76
C VAL A 53 2.16 7.40 -2.70
N LEU A 54 0.97 7.44 -3.31
CA LEU A 54 0.11 6.28 -3.51
C LEU A 54 0.11 5.93 -5.00
N PHE A 55 0.39 4.66 -5.28
CA PHE A 55 0.25 4.09 -6.61
C PHE A 55 -0.93 3.12 -6.63
N THR A 56 -1.78 3.23 -7.66
CA THR A 56 -2.91 2.32 -7.88
C THR A 56 -2.90 1.85 -9.33
N ALA A 57 -3.42 0.64 -9.57
CA ALA A 57 -3.58 0.06 -10.89
C ALA A 57 -4.73 -0.96 -10.89
N GLY A 58 -5.20 -1.35 -12.08
CA GLY A 58 -6.26 -2.34 -12.23
C GLY A 58 -7.63 -1.83 -11.75
N MET A 59 -7.94 -0.55 -11.99
CA MET A 59 -9.27 -0.01 -11.69
C MET A 59 -10.35 -0.68 -12.54
N HIS A 60 -10.02 -0.95 -13.81
CA HIS A 60 -10.77 -1.88 -14.65
C HIS A 60 -10.00 -3.21 -14.81
N GLY A 61 -10.74 -4.31 -14.97
CA GLY A 61 -10.17 -5.66 -15.00
C GLY A 61 -9.33 -5.97 -16.25
N ASP A 62 -9.41 -5.14 -17.28
CA ASP A 62 -8.69 -5.24 -18.55
C ASP A 62 -7.49 -4.27 -18.64
N GLU A 63 -7.27 -3.42 -17.64
CA GLU A 63 -6.17 -2.45 -17.56
C GLU A 63 -4.87 -3.06 -16.99
N ILE A 64 -4.35 -4.09 -17.67
CA ILE A 64 -3.24 -4.91 -17.18
C ILE A 64 -1.86 -4.20 -17.16
N ASN A 65 -1.66 -3.20 -18.02
CA ASN A 65 -0.36 -2.53 -18.17
C ASN A 65 0.07 -1.83 -16.87
N GLY A 66 -0.87 -1.19 -16.18
CA GLY A 66 -0.60 -0.54 -14.90
C GLY A 66 -0.23 -1.55 -13.80
N ILE A 67 -0.89 -2.71 -13.80
CA ILE A 67 -0.65 -3.78 -12.82
C ILE A 67 0.80 -4.28 -12.96
N GLU A 68 1.22 -4.59 -14.18
CA GLU A 68 2.58 -5.08 -14.43
C GLU A 68 3.65 -4.02 -14.13
N THR A 69 3.37 -2.75 -14.45
CA THR A 69 4.26 -1.63 -14.12
C THR A 69 4.49 -1.53 -12.61
N LEU A 70 3.42 -1.59 -11.81
CA LEU A 70 3.56 -1.56 -10.35
C LEU A 70 4.26 -2.81 -9.81
N ARG A 71 3.99 -3.98 -10.40
CA ARG A 71 4.66 -5.23 -10.02
C ARG A 71 6.17 -5.13 -10.21
N GLN A 72 6.64 -4.53 -11.31
CA GLN A 72 8.06 -4.31 -11.58
C GLN A 72 8.68 -3.27 -10.65
N LEU A 73 7.95 -2.21 -10.28
CA LEU A 73 8.44 -1.19 -9.34
C LEU A 73 8.74 -1.76 -7.94
N LEU A 74 8.05 -2.83 -7.55
CA LEU A 74 8.24 -3.51 -6.26
C LEU A 74 9.38 -4.54 -6.25
N GLN A 75 9.97 -4.87 -7.41
CA GLN A 75 11.13 -5.77 -7.51
C GLN A 75 12.44 -5.04 -7.20
#